data_AF-A0A2A9F7Z4-F1
#
_entry.id   AF-A0A2A9F7Z4-F1
#
_cell.length_a   1.000
_cell.length_b   1.000
_cell.length_c   1.000
_cell.angle_alpha   90.00
_cell.angle_beta   90.00
_cell.angle_gamma   90.00
#
_symmetry.space_group_name_H-M   'P 1'
#
loop_
_entity.id
_entity.type
_entity.pdbx_description
1 polymer ?
#
loop_
_entity_poly.entity_id
_entity_poly.type
_entity_poly.pdbx_seq_one_letter_code
_entity_poly.pdbx_strand_id
1 'polypeptide(L)'
;MPEWDGRGLPPIAQARVERFAESGLRTSLLSVPGAVGAEAAGFEPTGEVMGCVVQRIGWTSMIATTPGQQISTQAAFLREGYRLALARLRREAAAIRADGVLGIALSITPLDEVMHEFVALGTAVRAQSAQRPGFVFTTELSGPDVGKLVQAGWVPAKVITGFGAHALYDYNMQFQTNTWAGNTEVDAHTELVTAVRSAARAEFAEGVRAAGADGAIVSRMTLDTWRLGEVGVSGVASVFGTAIARFHAGVAAPTSAVTLLPLNRS
;
A
#
# COMPACT_ATOMS: atom_id res chain seq x y z
N MET A 1 2.29 -14.46 28.74
CA MET A 1 2.82 -13.28 28.02
C MET A 1 2.04 -12.07 28.50
N PRO A 2 2.66 -10.90 28.68
CA PRO A 2 1.92 -9.69 29.04
C PRO A 2 0.85 -9.41 27.98
N GLU A 3 -0.35 -9.05 28.43
CA GLU A 3 -1.47 -8.67 27.58
C GLU A 3 -1.13 -7.36 26.86
N TRP A 4 -1.27 -7.34 25.53
CA TRP A 4 -0.94 -6.17 24.73
C TRP A 4 -2.11 -5.19 24.70
N ASP A 5 -1.90 -3.98 25.20
CA ASP A 5 -2.92 -2.91 25.31
C ASP A 5 -3.29 -2.25 23.96
N GLY A 6 -2.78 -2.79 22.85
CA GLY A 6 -2.95 -2.24 21.50
C GLY A 6 -2.08 -1.01 21.20
N ARG A 7 -1.24 -0.56 22.15
CA ARG A 7 -0.32 0.57 21.98
C ARG A 7 1.12 0.07 21.78
N GLY A 8 1.90 0.83 21.00
CA GLY A 8 3.27 0.42 20.69
C GLY A 8 3.36 -0.81 19.78
N LEU A 9 4.46 -1.56 19.92
CA LEU A 9 4.67 -2.82 19.20
C LEU A 9 4.04 -4.00 19.96
N PRO A 10 3.41 -4.95 19.26
CA PRO A 10 3.02 -6.21 19.88
C PRO A 10 4.24 -6.91 20.51
N PRO A 11 4.10 -7.61 21.65
CA PRO A 11 5.21 -8.29 22.31
C PRO A 11 6.00 -9.25 21.41
N ILE A 12 5.32 -9.93 20.48
CA ILE A 12 5.97 -10.84 19.53
C ILE A 12 6.85 -10.10 18.50
N ALA A 13 6.44 -8.88 18.10
CA ALA A 13 7.23 -8.03 17.21
C ALA A 13 8.45 -7.48 17.97
N GLN A 14 8.27 -7.10 19.23
CA GLN A 14 9.38 -6.68 20.10
C GLN A 14 10.41 -7.81 20.30
N ALA A 15 9.97 -9.02 20.61
CA ALA A 15 10.87 -10.18 20.75
C ALA A 15 11.58 -10.55 19.44
N ARG A 16 10.99 -10.25 18.27
CA ARG A 16 11.66 -10.40 16.97
C ARG A 16 12.77 -9.35 16.81
N VAL A 17 12.49 -8.09 17.14
CA VAL A 17 13.47 -7.00 17.11
C VAL A 17 14.66 -7.28 18.05
N GLU A 18 14.40 -7.77 19.25
CA GLU A 18 15.44 -8.13 20.24
C GLU A 18 16.34 -9.26 19.74
N ARG A 19 15.77 -10.36 19.22
CA ARG A 19 16.56 -11.46 18.62
C ARG A 19 17.39 -11.00 17.42
N PHE A 20 16.86 -10.08 16.62
CA PHE A 20 17.59 -9.51 15.50
C PHE A 20 18.83 -8.74 15.99
N ALA A 21 18.66 -7.92 17.04
CA ALA A 21 19.76 -7.17 17.64
C ALA A 21 20.85 -8.06 18.26
N GLU A 22 20.47 -9.19 18.88
CA GLU A 22 21.41 -10.14 19.49
C GLU A 22 22.23 -10.95 18.49
N SER A 23 21.60 -11.41 17.40
CA SER A 23 22.25 -12.32 16.44
C SER A 23 23.20 -11.62 15.45
N GLY A 24 22.97 -10.33 15.17
CA GLY A 24 23.69 -9.59 14.13
C GLY A 24 23.46 -10.08 12.69
N LEU A 25 22.62 -11.10 12.50
CA LEU A 25 22.26 -11.64 11.19
C LEU A 25 21.33 -10.69 10.47
N ARG A 26 21.59 -10.43 9.18
CA ARG A 26 20.73 -9.58 8.35
C ARG A 26 19.92 -10.44 7.39
N THR A 27 18.60 -10.28 7.44
CA THR A 27 17.65 -10.93 6.55
C THR A 27 16.88 -9.88 5.74
N SER A 28 16.30 -10.30 4.63
CA SER A 28 15.63 -9.42 3.68
C SER A 28 14.61 -10.21 2.89
N LEU A 29 13.44 -9.60 2.66
CA LEU A 29 12.41 -10.12 1.75
C LEU A 29 12.62 -9.67 0.31
N LEU A 30 13.60 -8.80 0.06
CA LEU A 30 13.95 -8.41 -1.29
C LEU A 30 14.52 -9.61 -2.03
N SER A 31 14.09 -9.77 -3.28
CA SER A 31 14.77 -10.65 -4.23
C SER A 31 16.22 -10.20 -4.43
N VAL A 32 17.05 -11.05 -5.03
CA VAL A 32 18.44 -10.69 -5.37
C VAL A 32 18.56 -9.35 -6.11
N PRO A 33 17.83 -9.09 -7.23
CA PRO A 33 17.86 -7.78 -7.86
C PRO A 33 17.29 -6.69 -6.95
N GLY A 34 16.30 -7.02 -6.11
CA GLY A 34 15.79 -6.20 -5.02
C GLY A 34 16.91 -5.65 -4.12
N ALA A 35 17.70 -6.53 -3.52
CA ALA A 35 18.76 -6.16 -2.60
C ALA A 35 19.86 -5.34 -3.30
N VAL A 36 20.35 -5.81 -4.45
CA VAL A 36 21.39 -5.10 -5.22
C VAL A 36 20.92 -3.73 -5.70
N GLY A 37 19.65 -3.62 -6.13
CA GLY A 37 19.06 -2.34 -6.55
C GLY A 37 18.92 -1.35 -5.40
N ALA A 38 18.59 -1.84 -4.20
CA ALA A 38 18.56 -1.02 -2.99
C ALA A 38 19.97 -0.52 -2.61
N GLU A 39 20.97 -1.41 -2.62
CA GLU A 39 22.36 -1.03 -2.33
C GLU A 39 22.91 -0.03 -3.33
N ALA A 40 22.64 -0.23 -4.63
CA ALA A 40 23.02 0.71 -5.69
C ALA A 40 22.36 2.10 -5.53
N ALA A 41 21.22 2.16 -4.83
CA ALA A 41 20.52 3.39 -4.48
C ALA A 41 21.01 4.00 -3.14
N GLY A 42 22.01 3.39 -2.49
CA GLY A 42 22.51 3.82 -1.19
C GLY A 42 21.64 3.36 -0.01
N PHE A 43 20.85 2.28 -0.17
CA PHE A 43 20.03 1.70 0.89
C PHE A 43 20.52 0.31 1.27
N GLU A 44 20.96 0.15 2.52
CA GLU A 44 21.41 -1.13 3.07
C GLU A 44 20.22 -1.86 3.72
N PRO A 45 19.89 -3.11 3.31
CA PRO A 45 18.89 -3.91 3.97
C PRO A 45 19.27 -4.21 5.42
N THR A 46 18.36 -3.90 6.35
CA THR A 46 18.59 -4.07 7.79
C THR A 46 17.70 -5.12 8.44
N GLY A 47 16.72 -5.70 7.74
CA GLY A 47 15.83 -6.70 8.34
C GLY A 47 14.43 -6.68 7.75
N GLU A 48 13.66 -7.70 8.09
CA GLU A 48 12.25 -7.82 7.71
C GLU A 48 11.37 -7.17 8.77
N VAL A 49 10.34 -6.44 8.34
CA VAL A 49 9.40 -5.76 9.23
C VAL A 49 7.97 -6.04 8.82
N MET A 50 7.08 -6.12 9.80
CA MET A 50 5.69 -6.52 9.60
C MET A 50 4.73 -5.65 10.41
N GLY A 51 3.62 -5.29 9.79
CA GLY A 51 2.45 -4.82 10.49
C GLY A 51 1.29 -5.76 10.23
N CYS A 52 0.72 -6.34 11.28
CA CYS A 52 -0.50 -7.13 11.21
C CYS A 52 -1.59 -6.47 12.05
N VAL A 53 -2.82 -6.46 11.56
CA VAL A 53 -4.02 -6.22 12.37
C VAL A 53 -5.13 -7.17 11.94
N VAL A 54 -5.76 -7.82 12.90
CA VAL A 54 -7.05 -8.49 12.66
C VAL A 54 -8.13 -7.48 13.03
N GLN A 55 -8.99 -7.16 12.06
CA GLN A 55 -10.09 -6.24 12.25
C GLN A 55 -11.40 -6.93 11.93
N ARG A 56 -12.39 -6.73 12.80
CA ARG A 56 -13.77 -7.09 12.53
C ARG A 56 -14.45 -5.95 11.77
N ILE A 57 -15.14 -6.28 10.68
CA ILE A 57 -16.09 -5.37 10.03
C ILE A 57 -17.10 -4.95 11.11
N GLY A 58 -17.22 -3.64 11.32
CA GLY A 58 -18.08 -3.10 12.36
C GLY A 58 -19.53 -3.60 12.20
N TRP A 59 -20.20 -3.82 13.34
CA TRP A 59 -21.64 -4.12 13.45
C TRP A 59 -22.54 -3.01 12.85
N THR A 60 -21.95 -1.97 12.25
CA THR A 60 -22.65 -0.97 11.44
C THR A 60 -23.54 -1.62 10.37
N SER A 61 -23.29 -2.86 9.94
CA SER A 61 -24.21 -3.64 9.10
C SER A 61 -25.65 -3.74 9.67
N MET A 62 -25.85 -3.76 10.99
CA MET A 62 -27.21 -3.81 11.59
C MET A 62 -27.92 -2.45 11.69
N ILE A 63 -27.19 -1.34 11.55
CA ILE A 63 -27.74 0.04 11.49
C ILE A 63 -27.65 0.64 10.09
N ALA A 64 -26.90 0.00 9.18
CA ALA A 64 -26.88 0.29 7.76
C ALA A 64 -28.19 -0.23 7.17
N THR A 65 -29.22 0.60 7.25
CA THR A 65 -30.56 0.31 6.74
C THR A 65 -30.62 0.33 5.22
N THR A 66 -29.56 0.81 4.55
CA THR A 66 -29.48 0.88 3.08
C THR A 66 -28.18 0.26 2.56
N PRO A 67 -28.19 -0.39 1.37
CA PRO A 67 -26.98 -0.90 0.74
C PRO A 67 -25.88 0.16 0.49
N GLY A 68 -26.25 1.42 0.29
CA GLY A 68 -25.29 2.54 0.21
C GLY A 68 -24.51 2.78 1.51
N GLN A 69 -25.12 2.56 2.68
CA GLN A 69 -24.42 2.63 3.97
C GLN A 69 -23.51 1.42 4.21
N GLN A 70 -23.92 0.23 3.75
CA GLN A 70 -23.13 -0.99 3.86
C GLN A 70 -21.83 -0.88 3.06
N ILE A 71 -21.91 -0.43 1.80
CA ILE A 71 -20.73 -0.28 0.95
C ILE A 71 -19.77 0.81 1.46
N SER A 72 -20.31 1.90 2.02
CA SER A 72 -19.49 2.96 2.63
C SER A 72 -18.73 2.46 3.87
N THR A 73 -19.38 1.57 4.66
CA THR A 73 -18.75 0.92 5.81
C THR A 73 -17.58 0.02 5.37
N GLN A 74 -17.71 -0.65 4.21
CA GLN A 74 -16.64 -1.48 3.66
C GLN A 74 -15.39 -0.66 3.29
N ALA A 75 -15.55 0.51 2.63
CA ALA A 75 -14.41 1.38 2.35
C ALA A 75 -13.73 1.88 3.65
N ALA A 76 -14.51 2.23 4.67
CA ALA A 76 -13.97 2.62 5.97
C ALA A 76 -13.19 1.49 6.66
N PHE A 77 -13.69 0.25 6.56
CA PHE A 77 -13.00 -0.94 7.06
C PHE A 77 -11.64 -1.15 6.38
N LEU A 78 -11.60 -1.10 5.05
CA LEU A 78 -10.35 -1.23 4.29
C LEU A 78 -9.35 -0.12 4.64
N ARG A 79 -9.82 1.13 4.70
CA ARG A 79 -9.01 2.29 5.08
C ARG A 79 -8.33 2.10 6.42
N GLU A 80 -9.11 1.72 7.44
CA GLU A 80 -8.58 1.57 8.79
C GLU A 80 -7.62 0.38 8.92
N GLY A 81 -7.95 -0.76 8.30
CA GLY A 81 -7.11 -1.96 8.34
C GLY A 81 -5.72 -1.72 7.74
N TYR A 82 -5.66 -1.17 6.52
CA TYR A 82 -4.38 -0.84 5.89
C TYR A 82 -3.62 0.26 6.63
N ARG A 83 -4.32 1.30 7.14
CA ARG A 83 -3.69 2.37 7.92
C ARG A 83 -3.01 1.81 9.17
N LEU A 84 -3.68 0.93 9.91
CA LEU A 84 -3.14 0.32 11.12
C LEU A 84 -1.99 -0.65 10.83
N ALA A 85 -2.11 -1.48 9.79
CA ALA A 85 -1.04 -2.38 9.35
C ALA A 85 0.23 -1.59 8.98
N LEU A 86 0.12 -0.57 8.12
CA LEU A 86 1.25 0.28 7.74
C LEU A 86 1.84 1.05 8.94
N ALA A 87 1.00 1.50 9.87
CA ALA A 87 1.47 2.18 11.09
C ALA A 87 2.24 1.24 12.03
N ARG A 88 1.85 -0.04 12.12
CA ARG A 88 2.57 -1.07 12.89
C ARG A 88 3.90 -1.42 12.22
N LEU A 89 3.90 -1.62 10.90
CA LEU A 89 5.14 -1.83 10.12
C LEU A 89 6.14 -0.69 10.30
N ARG A 90 5.68 0.58 10.22
CA ARG A 90 6.56 1.75 10.42
C ARG A 90 7.12 1.84 11.83
N ARG A 91 6.33 1.47 12.86
CA ARG A 91 6.81 1.43 14.24
C ARG A 91 7.88 0.36 14.42
N GLU A 92 7.72 -0.80 13.78
CA GLU A 92 8.72 -1.86 13.87
C GLU A 92 10.03 -1.45 13.18
N ALA A 93 9.93 -0.89 11.97
CA ALA A 93 11.06 -0.32 11.25
C ALA A 93 11.78 0.77 12.07
N ALA A 94 11.04 1.65 12.73
CA ALA A 94 11.63 2.66 13.60
C ALA A 94 12.38 2.05 14.81
N ALA A 95 11.87 0.95 15.38
CA ALA A 95 12.51 0.29 16.52
C ALA A 95 13.89 -0.30 16.18
N ILE A 96 14.09 -0.77 14.94
CA ILE A 96 15.41 -1.19 14.42
C ILE A 96 16.20 -0.03 13.79
N ARG A 97 15.76 1.22 14.02
CA ARG A 97 16.35 2.46 13.50
C ARG A 97 16.44 2.48 11.98
N ALA A 98 15.52 1.87 11.25
CA ALA A 98 15.50 1.95 9.80
C ALA A 98 15.18 3.37 9.33
N ASP A 99 15.67 3.75 8.15
CA ASP A 99 15.35 5.02 7.50
C ASP A 99 14.16 4.87 6.55
N GLY A 100 13.88 3.65 6.09
CA GLY A 100 12.70 3.34 5.29
C GLY A 100 12.38 1.86 5.21
N VAL A 101 11.31 1.54 4.49
CA VAL A 101 10.90 0.16 4.18
C VAL A 101 10.58 0.03 2.69
N LEU A 102 11.26 -0.91 2.03
CA LEU A 102 11.15 -1.21 0.60
C LEU A 102 10.32 -2.47 0.35
N GLY A 103 9.78 -2.57 -0.87
CA GLY A 103 9.09 -3.77 -1.35
C GLY A 103 7.93 -4.18 -0.46
N ILE A 104 7.16 -3.22 0.06
CA ILE A 104 6.03 -3.54 0.93
C ILE A 104 4.98 -4.31 0.13
N ALA A 105 4.69 -5.52 0.58
CA ALA A 105 3.54 -6.31 0.16
C ALA A 105 2.37 -6.05 1.12
N LEU A 106 1.21 -5.71 0.56
CA LEU A 106 -0.03 -5.50 1.29
C LEU A 106 -1.01 -6.62 0.95
N SER A 107 -1.54 -7.30 1.96
CA SER A 107 -2.55 -8.35 1.80
C SER A 107 -3.70 -8.19 2.79
N ILE A 108 -4.85 -8.73 2.41
CA ILE A 108 -6.02 -8.90 3.25
C ILE A 108 -6.48 -10.36 3.14
N THR A 109 -6.65 -11.03 4.27
CA THR A 109 -7.06 -12.44 4.34
C THR A 109 -8.31 -12.54 5.21
N PRO A 110 -9.44 -13.06 4.70
CA PRO A 110 -10.60 -13.33 5.55
C PRO A 110 -10.26 -14.48 6.52
N LEU A 111 -10.52 -14.27 7.80
CA LEU A 111 -10.44 -15.31 8.82
C LEU A 111 -11.81 -15.97 9.04
N ASP A 112 -12.87 -15.18 8.90
CA ASP A 112 -14.27 -15.61 8.80
C ASP A 112 -15.07 -14.56 8.00
N GLU A 113 -16.41 -14.61 8.08
CA GLU A 113 -17.31 -13.68 7.36
C GLU A 113 -17.15 -12.22 7.78
N VAL A 114 -16.72 -11.94 9.01
CA VAL A 114 -16.69 -10.59 9.58
C VAL A 114 -15.30 -10.14 10.01
N MET A 115 -14.31 -11.03 10.09
CA MET A 115 -12.95 -10.74 10.51
C MET A 115 -11.98 -10.92 9.36
N HIS A 116 -11.16 -9.90 9.13
CA HIS A 116 -10.08 -9.96 8.15
C HIS A 116 -8.76 -9.59 8.80
N GLU A 117 -7.72 -10.32 8.42
CA GLU A 117 -6.33 -9.99 8.73
C GLU A 117 -5.77 -9.08 7.64
N PHE A 118 -5.26 -7.91 8.03
CA PHE A 118 -4.49 -7.02 7.17
C PHE A 118 -3.02 -7.16 7.52
N VAL A 119 -2.21 -7.45 6.50
CA VAL A 119 -0.76 -7.58 6.64
C VAL A 119 -0.06 -6.60 5.72
N ALA A 120 0.92 -5.90 6.28
CA ALA A 120 1.95 -5.17 5.57
C ALA A 120 3.30 -5.80 5.90
N LEU A 121 4.05 -6.22 4.90
CA LEU A 121 5.33 -6.91 5.08
C LEU A 121 6.36 -6.32 4.12
N GLY A 122 7.56 -6.01 4.59
CA GLY A 122 8.61 -5.43 3.74
C GLY A 122 10.00 -5.53 4.34
N THR A 123 10.98 -4.99 3.62
CA THR A 123 12.38 -4.97 4.07
C THR A 123 12.75 -3.57 4.54
N ALA A 124 13.08 -3.45 5.82
CA ALA A 124 13.63 -2.24 6.38
C ALA A 124 15.03 -1.97 5.81
N VAL A 125 15.31 -0.70 5.53
CA VAL A 125 16.59 -0.25 4.98
C VAL A 125 17.14 0.95 5.75
N ARG A 126 18.46 1.09 5.71
CA ARG A 126 19.20 2.25 6.22
C ARG A 126 19.87 2.99 5.08
N ALA A 127 19.75 4.31 5.06
CA ALA A 127 20.42 5.14 4.08
C ALA A 127 21.92 5.24 4.40
N GLN A 128 22.75 4.99 3.39
CA GLN A 128 24.20 5.18 3.41
C GLN A 128 24.55 6.65 3.09
N SER A 129 23.86 7.58 3.72
CA SER A 129 24.05 9.02 3.56
C SER A 129 24.18 9.71 4.91
N ALA A 130 24.89 10.84 4.93
CA ALA A 130 24.93 11.72 6.11
C ALA A 130 23.56 12.37 6.36
N GLN A 131 22.79 12.60 5.29
CA GLN A 131 21.45 13.16 5.37
C GLN A 131 20.41 12.04 5.39
N ARG A 132 19.83 11.80 6.58
CA ARG A 132 18.79 10.79 6.78
C ARG A 132 17.41 11.42 6.87
N PRO A 133 16.36 10.73 6.40
CA PRO A 133 14.97 11.16 6.59
C PRO A 133 14.64 11.33 8.09
N GLY A 134 13.90 12.38 8.44
CA GLY A 134 13.40 12.57 9.81
C GLY A 134 12.30 11.57 10.22
N PHE A 135 11.83 10.74 9.28
CA PHE A 135 10.82 9.72 9.49
C PHE A 135 11.07 8.51 8.58
N VAL A 136 10.61 7.33 9.01
CA VAL A 136 10.68 6.11 8.20
C VAL A 136 9.81 6.26 6.96
N PHE A 137 10.42 6.34 5.77
CA PHE A 137 9.67 6.33 4.51
C PHE A 137 9.14 4.92 4.20
N THR A 138 8.08 4.82 3.41
CA THR A 138 7.52 3.52 3.01
C THR A 138 7.26 3.47 1.51
N THR A 139 7.50 2.32 0.89
CA THR A 139 7.21 2.12 -0.53
C THR A 139 6.89 0.66 -0.87
N GLU A 140 5.95 0.46 -1.79
CA GLU A 140 5.70 -0.85 -2.43
C GLU A 140 6.74 -1.15 -3.51
N LEU A 141 7.49 -0.14 -3.96
CA LEU A 141 8.49 -0.29 -5.03
C LEU A 141 9.61 -1.25 -4.63
N SER A 142 10.04 -2.04 -5.62
CA SER A 142 11.20 -2.91 -5.50
C SER A 142 12.50 -2.10 -5.38
N GLY A 143 13.59 -2.70 -4.89
CA GLY A 143 14.89 -2.03 -4.83
C GLY A 143 15.38 -1.50 -6.18
N PRO A 144 15.30 -2.26 -7.31
CA PRO A 144 15.63 -1.74 -8.64
C PRO A 144 14.82 -0.51 -9.03
N ASP A 145 13.53 -0.48 -8.71
CA ASP A 145 12.68 0.66 -9.04
C ASP A 145 13.02 1.87 -8.19
N VAL A 146 13.33 1.67 -6.91
CA VAL A 146 13.84 2.71 -6.02
C VAL A 146 15.16 3.26 -6.53
N GLY A 147 16.09 2.40 -6.96
CA GLY A 147 17.36 2.84 -7.55
C GLY A 147 17.17 3.70 -8.79
N LYS A 148 16.26 3.31 -9.70
CA LYS A 148 15.90 4.15 -10.86
C LYS A 148 15.26 5.47 -10.46
N LEU A 149 14.39 5.43 -9.45
CA LEU A 149 13.72 6.61 -8.91
C LEU A 149 14.75 7.62 -8.39
N VAL A 150 15.70 7.15 -7.57
CA VAL A 150 16.81 7.95 -7.02
C VAL A 150 17.71 8.50 -8.11
N GLN A 151 18.09 7.68 -9.09
CA GLN A 151 18.87 8.14 -10.25
C GLN A 151 18.16 9.24 -11.05
N ALA A 152 16.83 9.20 -11.10
CA ALA A 152 16.01 10.23 -11.74
C ALA A 152 15.76 11.47 -10.86
N GLY A 153 16.37 11.57 -9.68
CA GLY A 153 16.23 12.73 -8.78
C GLY A 153 15.01 12.69 -7.85
N TRP A 154 14.39 11.52 -7.72
CA TRP A 154 13.18 11.29 -6.93
C TRP A 154 13.44 10.30 -5.78
N VAL A 155 12.73 10.42 -4.68
CA VAL A 155 12.77 9.48 -3.54
C VAL A 155 11.36 9.05 -3.14
N PRO A 156 11.18 7.80 -2.66
CA PRO A 156 9.93 7.39 -2.06
C PRO A 156 9.68 8.14 -0.74
N ALA A 157 8.44 8.54 -0.50
CA ALA A 157 8.02 9.21 0.73
C ALA A 157 7.12 8.31 1.57
N LYS A 158 6.05 7.77 0.99
CA LYS A 158 5.01 7.05 1.74
C LYS A 158 4.16 6.16 0.83
N VAL A 159 3.81 4.97 1.30
CA VAL A 159 2.72 4.18 0.72
C VAL A 159 1.38 4.88 0.98
N ILE A 160 0.63 5.12 -0.09
CA ILE A 160 -0.69 5.75 -0.06
C ILE A 160 -1.72 4.74 -0.57
N THR A 161 -2.87 4.72 0.12
CA THR A 161 -4.04 3.94 -0.28
C THR A 161 -5.24 4.87 -0.41
N GLY A 162 -6.13 4.61 -1.36
CA GLY A 162 -7.38 5.34 -1.55
C GLY A 162 -8.55 4.40 -1.85
N PHE A 163 -9.72 4.68 -1.29
CA PHE A 163 -10.89 3.78 -1.34
C PHE A 163 -12.15 4.54 -1.74
N GLY A 164 -12.72 4.19 -2.88
CA GLY A 164 -14.03 4.68 -3.32
C GLY A 164 -15.08 3.61 -3.14
N ALA A 165 -16.23 3.94 -2.58
CA ALA A 165 -17.36 3.03 -2.45
C ALA A 165 -18.66 3.77 -2.77
N HIS A 166 -19.52 3.14 -3.55
CA HIS A 166 -20.81 3.72 -3.92
C HIS A 166 -21.84 2.66 -4.23
N ALA A 167 -23.11 3.05 -4.16
CA ALA A 167 -24.24 2.25 -4.61
C ALA A 167 -25.18 3.15 -5.39
N LEU A 168 -25.63 2.68 -6.55
CA LEU A 168 -26.57 3.35 -7.43
C LEU A 168 -27.82 2.50 -7.60
N TYR A 169 -28.94 3.18 -7.80
CA TYR A 169 -30.21 2.55 -8.14
C TYR A 169 -30.75 3.19 -9.40
N ASP A 170 -31.08 2.36 -10.39
CA ASP A 170 -31.70 2.76 -11.63
C ASP A 170 -32.78 1.75 -12.03
N TYR A 171 -34.03 2.21 -12.06
CA TYR A 171 -35.15 1.38 -12.49
C TYR A 171 -35.05 0.98 -13.96
N ASN A 172 -34.34 1.75 -14.80
CA ASN A 172 -34.14 1.44 -16.20
C ASN A 172 -33.25 0.21 -16.42
N MET A 173 -32.48 -0.17 -15.40
CA MET A 173 -31.61 -1.34 -15.42
C MET A 173 -32.35 -2.63 -15.77
N GLN A 174 -33.60 -2.79 -15.32
CA GLN A 174 -34.44 -3.96 -15.67
C GLN A 174 -34.68 -4.08 -17.18
N PHE A 175 -34.82 -2.95 -17.88
CA PHE A 175 -34.98 -2.94 -19.34
C PHE A 175 -33.66 -3.19 -20.06
N GLN A 176 -32.53 -2.79 -19.49
CA GLN A 176 -31.20 -2.94 -20.07
C GLN A 176 -30.58 -4.32 -19.82
N THR A 177 -31.03 -5.06 -18.81
CA THR A 177 -30.49 -6.38 -18.44
C THR A 177 -31.40 -7.56 -18.78
N ASN A 178 -32.54 -7.33 -19.44
CA ASN A 178 -33.43 -8.43 -19.83
C ASN A 178 -32.88 -9.23 -21.03
N THR A 179 -33.39 -10.45 -21.23
CA THR A 179 -32.93 -11.38 -22.27
C THR A 179 -33.08 -10.84 -23.70
N TRP A 180 -33.89 -9.81 -23.92
CA TRP A 180 -34.14 -9.18 -25.23
C TRP A 180 -33.41 -7.87 -25.45
N ALA A 181 -32.67 -7.34 -24.46
CA ALA A 181 -32.01 -6.05 -24.51
C ALA A 181 -30.87 -5.96 -25.54
N GLY A 182 -30.46 -7.10 -26.11
CA GLY A 182 -29.34 -7.16 -27.06
C GLY A 182 -28.03 -6.70 -26.43
N ASN A 183 -27.09 -6.25 -27.27
CA ASN A 183 -25.84 -5.68 -26.80
C ASN A 183 -26.04 -4.18 -26.52
N THR A 184 -26.34 -3.83 -25.26
CA THR A 184 -26.48 -2.45 -24.80
C THR A 184 -25.55 -2.17 -23.63
N GLU A 185 -25.17 -0.91 -23.48
CA GLU A 185 -24.59 -0.42 -22.23
C GLU A 185 -25.63 -0.45 -21.11
N VAL A 186 -25.18 -0.73 -19.88
CA VAL A 186 -26.03 -0.67 -18.68
C VAL A 186 -25.58 0.54 -17.87
N ASP A 187 -26.34 1.62 -17.98
CA ASP A 187 -25.91 2.97 -17.57
C ASP A 187 -25.47 3.00 -16.09
N ALA A 188 -26.27 2.39 -15.21
CA ALA A 188 -25.99 2.32 -13.78
C ALA A 188 -24.65 1.62 -13.46
N HIS A 189 -24.27 0.59 -14.23
CA HIS A 189 -22.97 -0.07 -14.04
C HIS A 189 -21.82 0.84 -14.49
N THR A 190 -21.94 1.50 -15.64
CA THR A 190 -20.91 2.44 -16.13
C THR A 190 -20.74 3.62 -15.19
N GLU A 191 -21.86 4.22 -14.76
CA GLU A 191 -21.86 5.35 -13.83
C GLU A 191 -21.22 4.94 -12.51
N LEU A 192 -21.60 3.80 -11.95
CA LEU A 192 -21.03 3.29 -10.70
C LEU A 192 -19.52 3.13 -10.81
N VAL A 193 -19.05 2.43 -11.84
CA VAL A 193 -17.62 2.16 -12.05
C VAL A 193 -16.85 3.46 -12.17
N THR A 194 -17.38 4.43 -12.90
CA THR A 194 -16.77 5.76 -13.03
C THR A 194 -16.70 6.48 -11.68
N ALA A 195 -17.81 6.48 -10.93
CA ALA A 195 -17.92 7.15 -9.64
C ALA A 195 -16.95 6.58 -8.60
N VAL A 196 -16.92 5.24 -8.42
CA VAL A 196 -16.06 4.61 -7.40
C VAL A 196 -14.58 4.76 -7.75
N ARG A 197 -14.22 4.65 -9.04
CA ARG A 197 -12.83 4.87 -9.50
C ARG A 197 -12.38 6.31 -9.28
N SER A 198 -13.25 7.26 -9.58
CA SER A 198 -12.99 8.69 -9.37
C SER A 198 -12.77 8.97 -7.87
N ALA A 199 -13.65 8.48 -7.00
CA ALA A 199 -13.54 8.64 -5.56
C ALA A 199 -12.25 8.03 -4.99
N ALA A 200 -11.89 6.80 -5.39
CA ALA A 200 -10.65 6.16 -4.93
C ALA A 200 -9.40 6.94 -5.34
N ARG A 201 -9.38 7.51 -6.56
CA ARG A 201 -8.29 8.36 -7.06
C ARG A 201 -8.22 9.69 -6.34
N ALA A 202 -9.38 10.30 -6.05
CA ALA A 202 -9.44 11.55 -5.31
C ALA A 202 -8.87 11.38 -3.88
N GLU A 203 -9.24 10.30 -3.19
CA GLU A 203 -8.67 9.99 -1.87
C GLU A 203 -7.16 9.70 -1.95
N PHE A 204 -6.72 8.93 -2.95
CA PHE A 204 -5.29 8.68 -3.16
C PHE A 204 -4.53 10.00 -3.40
N ALA A 205 -5.04 10.90 -4.25
CA ALA A 205 -4.44 12.20 -4.51
C ALA A 205 -4.39 13.10 -3.26
N GLU A 206 -5.42 13.05 -2.41
CA GLU A 206 -5.41 13.70 -1.09
C GLU A 206 -4.30 13.14 -0.21
N GLY A 207 -4.14 11.83 -0.16
CA GLY A 207 -3.08 11.17 0.58
C GLY A 207 -1.67 11.58 0.11
N VAL A 208 -1.47 11.76 -1.19
CA VAL A 208 -0.21 12.26 -1.77
C VAL A 208 0.06 13.70 -1.33
N ARG A 209 -0.94 14.59 -1.43
CA ARG A 209 -0.82 15.99 -0.98
C ARG A 209 -0.56 16.08 0.53
N ALA A 210 -1.26 15.30 1.33
CA ALA A 210 -1.09 15.25 2.78
C ALA A 210 0.30 14.71 3.20
N ALA A 211 0.96 13.94 2.33
CA ALA A 211 2.34 13.49 2.54
C ALA A 211 3.39 14.54 2.14
N GLY A 212 2.98 15.69 1.58
CA GLY A 212 3.90 16.72 1.07
C GLY A 212 4.73 16.25 -0.13
N ALA A 213 4.24 15.26 -0.88
CA ALA A 213 4.91 14.70 -2.04
C ALA A 213 4.55 15.46 -3.33
N ASP A 214 5.46 15.50 -4.30
CA ASP A 214 5.22 16.16 -5.59
C ASP A 214 4.41 15.29 -6.57
N GLY A 215 4.35 13.98 -6.32
CA GLY A 215 3.65 13.02 -7.17
C GLY A 215 3.54 11.64 -6.55
N ALA A 216 3.07 10.67 -7.34
CA ALA A 216 3.00 9.29 -6.91
C ALA A 216 3.03 8.31 -8.08
N ILE A 217 3.51 7.09 -7.81
CA ILE A 217 3.44 5.94 -8.70
C ILE A 217 2.34 5.01 -8.20
N VAL A 218 1.31 4.80 -9.00
CA VAL A 218 0.24 3.83 -8.71
C VAL A 218 0.75 2.43 -9.02
N SER A 219 0.76 1.54 -8.02
CA SER A 219 1.16 0.14 -8.18
C SER A 219 0.00 -0.73 -8.66
N ARG A 220 -1.20 -0.49 -8.11
CA ARG A 220 -2.39 -1.29 -8.39
C ARG A 220 -3.66 -0.49 -8.19
N MET A 221 -4.66 -0.80 -9.00
CA MET A 221 -6.06 -0.42 -8.78
C MET A 221 -6.94 -1.66 -8.88
N THR A 222 -7.84 -1.86 -7.92
CA THR A 222 -8.87 -2.91 -7.99
C THR A 222 -10.25 -2.30 -8.00
N LEU A 223 -11.20 -3.06 -8.52
CA LEU A 223 -12.60 -2.71 -8.64
C LEU A 223 -13.41 -3.99 -8.45
N ASP A 224 -14.26 -3.98 -7.45
CA ASP A 224 -15.21 -5.05 -7.16
C ASP A 224 -16.61 -4.46 -7.22
N THR A 225 -17.52 -5.12 -7.93
CA THR A 225 -18.90 -4.66 -8.10
C THR A 225 -19.89 -5.80 -7.85
N TRP A 226 -21.01 -5.48 -7.23
CA TRP A 226 -22.07 -6.41 -6.89
C TRP A 226 -23.42 -5.86 -7.35
N ARG A 227 -24.30 -6.74 -7.85
CA ARG A 227 -25.70 -6.37 -8.08
C ARG A 227 -26.46 -6.35 -6.76
N LEU A 228 -27.38 -5.40 -6.64
CA LEU A 228 -28.27 -5.22 -5.49
C LEU A 228 -29.72 -5.35 -5.98
N GLY A 229 -30.20 -6.59 -6.06
CA GLY A 229 -31.49 -6.86 -6.69
C GLY A 229 -31.48 -6.57 -8.19
N GLU A 230 -32.62 -6.17 -8.74
CA GLU A 230 -32.80 -5.97 -10.19
C GLU A 230 -32.49 -4.56 -10.68
N VAL A 231 -32.49 -3.58 -9.76
CA VAL A 231 -32.40 -2.14 -10.07
C VAL A 231 -31.23 -1.46 -9.38
N GLY A 232 -30.35 -2.22 -8.74
CA GLY A 232 -29.28 -1.67 -7.93
C GLY A 232 -27.93 -2.29 -8.26
N VAL A 233 -26.88 -1.48 -8.11
CA VAL A 233 -25.50 -1.91 -8.23
C VAL A 233 -24.64 -1.19 -7.19
N SER A 234 -23.72 -1.90 -6.56
CA SER A 234 -22.71 -1.33 -5.67
C SER A 234 -21.31 -1.73 -6.08
N GLY A 235 -20.33 -0.96 -5.63
CA GLY A 235 -18.94 -1.29 -5.90
C GLY A 235 -17.98 -0.59 -4.97
N VAL A 236 -16.78 -1.18 -4.88
CA VAL A 236 -15.62 -0.62 -4.20
C VAL A 236 -14.46 -0.59 -5.17
N ALA A 237 -13.79 0.56 -5.28
CA ALA A 237 -12.50 0.67 -5.93
C ALA A 237 -11.41 0.98 -4.90
N SER A 238 -10.24 0.38 -5.07
CA SER A 238 -9.07 0.61 -4.22
C SER A 238 -7.88 0.99 -5.09
N VAL A 239 -7.11 2.00 -4.68
CA VAL A 239 -5.87 2.44 -5.34
C VAL A 239 -4.72 2.33 -4.35
N PHE A 240 -3.61 1.76 -4.79
CA PHE A 240 -2.39 1.56 -4.01
C PHE A 240 -1.20 2.17 -4.76
N GLY A 241 -0.20 2.65 -4.03
CA GLY A 241 0.97 3.25 -4.66
C GLY A 241 1.90 3.96 -3.69
N THR A 242 2.98 4.49 -4.25
CA THR A 242 4.03 5.20 -3.52
C THR A 242 4.01 6.68 -3.88
N ALA A 243 3.82 7.53 -2.89
CA ALA A 243 4.09 8.96 -3.00
C ALA A 243 5.60 9.20 -3.13
N ILE A 244 6.00 10.09 -4.04
CA ILE A 244 7.39 10.39 -4.38
C ILE A 244 7.67 11.89 -4.26
N ALA A 245 8.88 12.23 -3.80
CA ALA A 245 9.33 13.60 -3.64
C ALA A 245 10.64 13.82 -4.39
N ARG A 246 10.85 15.02 -4.92
CA ARG A 246 12.10 15.40 -5.57
C ARG A 246 13.12 15.81 -4.50
N PHE A 247 14.33 15.28 -4.56
CA PHE A 247 15.40 15.63 -3.60
C PHE A 247 16.52 16.49 -4.19
N HIS A 248 16.48 16.78 -5.50
CA HIS A 248 17.38 17.71 -6.18
C HIS A 248 16.65 18.66 -7.12
N ALA A 249 17.03 19.94 -7.13
CA ALA A 249 16.58 20.93 -8.12
C ALA A 249 17.51 21.03 -9.34
N GLY A 250 18.68 20.36 -9.33
CA GLY A 250 19.68 20.38 -10.39
C GLY A 250 19.64 19.17 -11.32
N VAL A 251 20.25 19.30 -12.50
CA VAL A 251 20.38 18.24 -13.53
C VAL A 251 21.04 17.01 -12.90
N ALA A 252 20.39 15.84 -13.00
CA ALA A 252 20.94 14.57 -12.55
C ALA A 252 22.35 14.38 -13.13
N ALA A 253 23.34 14.09 -12.27
CA ALA A 253 24.69 13.80 -12.71
C ALA A 253 24.64 12.66 -13.75
N PRO A 254 25.29 12.81 -14.91
CA PRO A 254 25.26 11.78 -15.95
C PRO A 254 25.81 10.49 -15.36
N THR A 255 25.03 9.41 -15.45
CA THR A 255 25.45 8.08 -15.01
C THR A 255 26.62 7.65 -15.88
N SER A 256 27.85 7.74 -15.36
CA SER A 256 28.99 7.06 -15.98
C SER A 256 28.84 5.58 -15.71
N ALA A 257 28.18 4.85 -16.60
CA ALA A 257 28.23 3.40 -16.61
C ALA A 257 29.70 3.00 -16.82
N VAL A 258 30.37 2.54 -15.75
CA VAL A 258 31.69 1.93 -15.87
C VAL A 258 31.51 0.64 -16.64
N THR A 259 31.81 0.70 -17.93
CA THR A 259 31.93 -0.47 -18.78
C THR A 259 33.32 -1.02 -18.53
N LEU A 260 33.43 -2.14 -17.78
CA LEU A 260 34.46 -3.18 -17.90
C LEU A 260 34.47 -4.01 -16.61
N LEU A 261 34.04 -5.27 -16.71
CA LEU A 261 34.38 -6.32 -15.75
C LEU A 261 35.71 -6.94 -16.23
N PRO A 262 36.86 -6.68 -15.60
CA PRO A 262 38.09 -7.35 -15.98
C PRO A 262 38.03 -8.79 -15.45
N LEU A 263 37.68 -9.73 -16.33
CA LEU A 263 37.88 -11.15 -16.08
C LEU A 263 39.37 -11.44 -16.24
N ASN A 264 40.11 -11.39 -15.14
CA ASN A 264 41.45 -12.00 -15.11
C ASN A 264 41.27 -13.51 -15.27
N ARG A 265 41.68 -14.03 -16.43
CA ARG A 265 41.85 -15.47 -16.65
C ARG A 265 43.11 -15.91 -15.91
N SER A 266 42.95 -16.75 -14.89
CA SER A 266 43.98 -17.67 -14.41
C SER A 266 43.62 -19.07 -14.87
#